data_AF-A0A4U6QMF7-F1
#
_entry.id   AF-A0A4U6QMF7-F1
#
_cell.length_a   1.000
_cell.length_b   1.000
_cell.length_c   1.000
_cell.angle_alpha   90.00
_cell.angle_beta   90.00
_cell.angle_gamma   90.00
#
_symmetry.space_group_name_H-M   'P 1'
#
loop_
_entity.id
_entity.type
_entity.pdbx_description
1 polymer ?
#
loop_
_entity_poly.entity_id
_entity_poly.type
_entity_poly.pdbx_seq_one_letter_code
_entity_poly.pdbx_strand_id
1 'polypeptide(L)'
;MAKTGRNGSRGGGRSSSVPLPLDLGAGAARIELRDALAKSVRTLNLGPTGTVLGPWPQDTITAMGAWLLERIDFVRGHARADEIKWDVCGAVAQARRVINAPSSSQQLAGRCEVCGGDIYAAPTSDIGACRQCERVVTGVAVRRGAMLTAAEDKLVTKRQALAILPSMYGVEVSDTRFRKWVSRGRLAVSGCDVADRVDLFRVADLLDLVHGEVRRSAMRKGASHA
;
A
#
# COMPACT_ATOMS: atom_id res chain seq x y z
N MET A 1 -4.74 -33.31 35.04
CA MET A 1 -3.65 -33.44 34.04
C MET A 1 -4.29 -33.20 32.68
N ALA A 2 -3.88 -32.32 31.77
CA ALA A 2 -2.83 -31.33 31.70
C ALA A 2 -3.30 -30.19 30.76
N LYS A 3 -2.80 -28.99 31.01
CA LYS A 3 -3.09 -27.73 30.32
C LYS A 3 -1.91 -27.43 29.40
N THR A 4 -2.13 -27.23 28.11
CA THR A 4 -1.12 -26.73 27.14
C THR A 4 -1.88 -26.29 25.89
N GLY A 5 -1.65 -25.13 25.26
CA GLY A 5 -0.70 -24.05 25.47
C GLY A 5 -0.78 -23.19 24.20
N ARG A 6 -1.15 -21.92 24.35
CA ARG A 6 -1.10 -20.91 23.28
C ARG A 6 0.35 -20.71 22.84
N ASN A 7 0.64 -20.78 21.54
CA ASN A 7 1.82 -20.15 20.97
C ASN A 7 1.40 -18.99 20.07
N GLY A 8 1.43 -17.79 20.65
CA GLY A 8 1.53 -16.56 19.88
C GLY A 8 2.99 -16.36 19.45
N SER A 9 3.23 -16.20 18.16
CA SER A 9 4.54 -15.75 17.67
C SER A 9 4.56 -14.21 17.68
N ARG A 10 5.42 -13.67 18.56
CA ARG A 10 5.85 -12.27 18.60
C ARG A 10 7.09 -12.12 17.74
N GLY A 11 7.27 -10.92 17.19
CA GLY A 11 8.60 -10.34 16.98
C GLY A 11 9.12 -10.42 15.54
N GLY A 12 8.64 -9.50 14.69
CA GLY A 12 9.31 -9.18 13.43
C GLY A 12 10.59 -8.39 13.71
N GLY A 13 11.66 -9.10 14.06
CA GLY A 13 13.02 -8.55 13.98
C GLY A 13 13.32 -8.19 12.53
N ARG A 14 13.76 -6.95 12.29
CA ARG A 14 14.29 -6.55 10.98
C ARG A 14 15.53 -7.41 10.73
N SER A 15 15.46 -8.35 9.80
CA SER A 15 16.64 -9.07 9.34
C SER A 15 17.61 -8.04 8.76
N SER A 16 18.84 -8.01 9.29
CA SER A 16 19.99 -7.31 8.70
C SER A 16 20.50 -8.01 7.43
N SER A 17 19.62 -8.70 6.72
CA SER A 17 19.94 -9.29 5.43
C SER A 17 20.19 -8.15 4.46
N VAL A 18 21.44 -8.03 4.02
CA VAL A 18 21.80 -7.35 2.79
C VAL A 18 20.70 -7.68 1.78
N PRO A 19 19.98 -6.68 1.23
CA PRO A 19 18.93 -6.95 0.26
C PRO A 19 19.55 -7.82 -0.83
N LEU A 20 18.93 -8.96 -1.12
CA LEU A 20 19.36 -9.77 -2.25
C LEU A 20 19.42 -8.85 -3.48
N PRO A 21 20.40 -9.01 -4.38
CA PRO A 21 20.47 -8.23 -5.61
C PRO A 21 19.31 -8.52 -6.59
N LEU A 22 18.26 -9.21 -6.11
CA LEU A 22 17.08 -9.64 -6.83
C LEU A 22 15.84 -9.02 -6.18
N ASP A 23 15.04 -8.33 -6.99
CA ASP A 23 13.72 -7.86 -6.59
C ASP A 23 12.73 -9.05 -6.56
N LEU A 24 12.40 -9.50 -5.36
CA LEU A 24 11.46 -10.62 -5.15
C LEU A 24 10.03 -10.28 -5.61
N GLY A 25 9.64 -9.00 -5.57
CA GLY A 25 8.36 -8.53 -6.09
C GLY A 25 8.31 -8.63 -7.62
N ALA A 26 9.42 -8.33 -8.30
CA ALA A 26 9.53 -8.48 -9.75
C ALA A 26 9.48 -9.95 -10.16
N GLY A 27 10.12 -10.83 -9.40
CA GLY A 27 10.03 -12.27 -9.56
C GLY A 27 8.59 -12.79 -9.44
N ALA A 28 7.89 -12.39 -8.38
CA ALA A 28 6.50 -12.78 -8.15
C ALA A 28 5.55 -12.29 -9.26
N ALA A 29 5.67 -11.03 -9.67
CA ALA A 29 4.83 -10.47 -10.73
C ALA A 29 5.07 -11.13 -12.10
N ARG A 30 6.32 -11.55 -12.38
CA ARG A 30 6.64 -12.34 -13.58
C ARG A 30 5.98 -13.72 -13.54
N ILE A 31 6.00 -14.40 -12.39
CA ILE A 31 5.35 -15.71 -12.21
C ILE A 31 3.84 -15.57 -12.40
N GLU A 32 3.22 -14.59 -11.75
CA GLU A 32 1.78 -14.35 -11.84
C GLU A 32 1.33 -14.07 -13.29
N LEU A 33 2.08 -13.25 -14.03
CA LEU A 33 1.79 -12.99 -15.44
C LEU A 33 1.92 -14.26 -16.30
N ARG A 34 2.97 -15.06 -16.07
CA ARG A 34 3.12 -16.35 -16.77
C ARG A 34 1.93 -17.28 -16.46
N ASP A 35 1.56 -17.40 -15.19
CA ASP A 35 0.50 -18.32 -14.75
C ASP A 35 -0.86 -17.90 -15.31
N ALA A 36 -1.17 -16.60 -15.33
CA ALA A 36 -2.39 -16.07 -15.95
C ALA A 36 -2.45 -16.37 -17.46
N LEU A 37 -1.33 -16.19 -18.17
CA LEU A 37 -1.24 -16.52 -19.59
C LEU A 37 -1.36 -18.03 -19.84
N ALA A 38 -0.65 -18.86 -19.07
CA ALA A 38 -0.67 -20.31 -19.19
C ALA A 38 -2.08 -20.88 -18.91
N LYS A 39 -2.75 -20.38 -17.87
CA LYS A 39 -4.15 -20.71 -17.56
C LYS A 39 -5.08 -20.34 -18.71
N SER A 40 -4.90 -19.16 -19.30
CA SER A 40 -5.70 -18.68 -20.43
C SER A 40 -5.49 -19.55 -21.68
N VAL A 41 -4.23 -19.85 -22.03
CA VAL A 41 -3.88 -20.74 -23.14
C VAL A 41 -4.50 -22.13 -22.92
N ARG A 42 -4.40 -22.70 -21.71
CA ARG A 42 -5.03 -23.99 -21.39
C ARG A 42 -6.54 -23.93 -21.53
N THR A 43 -7.17 -22.88 -21.02
CA THR A 43 -8.63 -22.70 -21.07
C THR A 43 -9.14 -22.66 -22.51
N LEU A 44 -8.38 -22.04 -23.42
CA LEU A 44 -8.77 -21.89 -24.82
C LEU A 44 -8.37 -23.08 -25.69
N ASN A 45 -7.27 -23.76 -25.35
CA ASN A 45 -6.74 -24.85 -26.16
C ASN A 45 -7.26 -26.23 -25.72
N LEU A 46 -7.97 -26.31 -24.59
CA LEU A 46 -8.68 -27.51 -24.14
C LEU A 46 -10.18 -27.36 -24.45
N GLY A 47 -10.70 -28.27 -25.28
CA GLY A 47 -12.13 -28.37 -25.53
C GLY A 47 -12.92 -28.86 -24.30
N PRO A 48 -14.26 -28.93 -24.40
CA PRO A 48 -15.14 -29.32 -23.27
C PRO A 48 -14.82 -30.70 -22.68
N THR A 49 -14.23 -31.59 -23.47
CA THR A 49 -13.83 -32.95 -23.09
C THR A 49 -12.33 -33.07 -22.75
N GLY A 50 -11.61 -31.96 -22.70
CA GLY A 50 -10.15 -31.94 -22.48
C GLY A 50 -9.32 -32.26 -23.72
N THR A 51 -9.94 -32.35 -24.91
CA THR A 51 -9.22 -32.52 -26.16
C THR A 51 -8.43 -31.27 -26.52
N VAL A 52 -7.20 -31.46 -26.98
CA VAL A 52 -6.33 -30.37 -27.45
C VAL A 52 -6.81 -29.90 -28.82
N LEU A 53 -7.16 -28.62 -28.94
CA LEU A 53 -7.72 -28.04 -30.17
C LEU A 53 -6.64 -27.61 -31.18
N GLY A 54 -5.41 -27.40 -30.73
CA GLY A 54 -4.30 -26.98 -31.59
C GLY A 54 -2.93 -27.07 -30.91
N PRO A 55 -1.85 -26.74 -31.65
CA PRO A 55 -0.50 -26.80 -31.10
C PRO A 55 -0.33 -25.84 -29.92
N TRP A 56 0.40 -26.30 -28.90
CA TRP A 56 0.73 -25.49 -27.74
C TRP A 56 1.82 -24.47 -28.08
N PRO A 57 1.69 -23.21 -27.64
CA PRO A 57 2.80 -22.26 -27.70
C PRO A 57 3.92 -22.69 -26.76
N GLN A 58 5.11 -22.14 -26.96
CA GLN A 58 6.19 -22.28 -25.98
C GLN A 58 5.79 -21.64 -24.65
N ASP A 59 6.27 -22.19 -23.54
CA ASP A 59 5.97 -21.72 -22.18
C ASP A 59 6.84 -20.50 -21.81
N THR A 60 6.62 -19.42 -22.56
CA THR A 60 7.21 -18.11 -22.32
C THR A 60 6.12 -17.05 -22.40
N ILE A 61 6.28 -15.97 -21.64
CA ILE A 61 5.31 -14.85 -21.60
C ILE A 61 5.06 -14.31 -23.02
N THR A 62 6.12 -14.11 -23.80
CA THR A 62 6.02 -13.59 -25.17
C THR A 62 5.27 -14.54 -26.10
N ALA A 63 5.61 -15.83 -26.11
CA ALA A 63 4.97 -16.80 -27.00
C ALA A 63 3.49 -17.02 -26.64
N MET A 64 3.17 -17.11 -25.35
CA MET A 64 1.78 -17.24 -24.91
C MET A 64 0.97 -15.98 -25.17
N GLY A 65 1.55 -14.79 -24.96
CA GLY A 65 0.92 -13.51 -25.28
C GLY A 65 0.61 -13.36 -26.77
N ALA A 66 1.58 -13.69 -27.64
CA ALA A 66 1.38 -13.68 -29.08
C ALA A 66 0.29 -14.67 -29.51
N TRP A 67 0.32 -15.90 -28.98
CA TRP A 67 -0.67 -16.93 -29.29
C TRP A 67 -2.11 -16.51 -28.93
N LEU A 68 -2.29 -15.83 -27.79
CA LEU A 68 -3.58 -15.28 -27.37
C LEU A 68 -4.02 -14.13 -28.27
N LEU A 69 -3.09 -13.25 -28.64
CA LEU A 69 -3.38 -12.08 -29.48
C LEU A 69 -3.85 -12.50 -30.88
N GLU A 70 -3.21 -13.51 -31.48
CA GLU A 70 -3.63 -14.11 -32.75
C GLU A 70 -5.05 -14.71 -32.70
N ARG A 71 -5.55 -15.04 -31.50
CA ARG A 71 -6.85 -15.70 -31.27
C ARG A 71 -7.84 -14.79 -30.58
N ILE A 72 -7.62 -13.47 -30.61
CA ILE A 72 -8.42 -12.51 -29.82
C ILE A 72 -9.92 -12.59 -30.12
N ASP A 73 -10.32 -12.87 -31.37
CA ASP A 73 -11.73 -13.03 -31.74
C ASP A 73 -12.34 -14.32 -31.18
N PHE A 74 -11.56 -15.40 -31.10
CA PHE A 74 -11.97 -16.61 -30.43
C PHE A 74 -12.12 -16.38 -28.91
N VAL A 75 -11.20 -15.62 -28.30
CA VAL A 75 -11.30 -15.23 -26.88
C VAL A 75 -12.57 -14.43 -26.63
N ARG A 76 -12.91 -13.47 -27.50
CA ARG A 76 -14.12 -12.63 -27.36
C ARG A 76 -15.41 -13.44 -27.36
N GLY A 77 -15.47 -14.52 -28.15
CA GLY A 77 -16.63 -15.42 -28.22
C GLY A 77 -16.62 -16.53 -27.16
N HIS A 78 -15.56 -16.66 -26.37
CA HIS A 78 -15.43 -17.76 -25.42
C HIS A 78 -16.30 -17.53 -24.17
N ALA A 79 -16.91 -18.60 -23.63
CA ALA A 79 -17.79 -18.51 -22.46
C ALA A 79 -17.10 -17.93 -21.21
N ARG A 80 -15.76 -18.00 -21.14
CA ARG A 80 -14.93 -17.48 -20.04
C ARG A 80 -14.14 -16.22 -20.41
N ALA A 81 -14.57 -15.48 -21.43
CA ALA A 81 -13.88 -14.27 -21.91
C ALA A 81 -13.60 -13.26 -20.79
N ASP A 82 -14.59 -13.04 -19.91
CA ASP A 82 -14.48 -12.09 -18.80
C ASP A 82 -13.44 -12.52 -17.75
N GLU A 83 -13.38 -13.82 -17.42
CA GLU A 83 -12.36 -14.35 -16.51
C GLU A 83 -10.95 -14.23 -17.11
N ILE A 84 -10.79 -14.58 -18.39
CA ILE A 84 -9.52 -14.45 -19.11
C ILE A 84 -9.05 -13.00 -19.10
N LYS A 85 -9.95 -12.07 -19.43
CA LYS A 85 -9.69 -10.64 -19.41
C LYS A 85 -9.28 -10.18 -18.01
N TRP A 86 -10.05 -10.56 -16.99
CA TRP A 86 -9.76 -10.18 -15.61
C TRP A 86 -8.38 -10.65 -15.16
N ASP A 87 -8.08 -11.94 -15.37
CA ASP A 87 -6.82 -12.55 -14.94
C ASP A 87 -5.62 -11.92 -15.67
N VAL A 88 -5.69 -11.79 -17.00
CA VAL A 88 -4.58 -11.24 -17.79
C VAL A 88 -4.40 -9.74 -17.50
N CYS A 89 -5.47 -8.95 -17.48
CA CYS A 89 -5.37 -7.52 -17.18
C CYS A 89 -4.90 -7.27 -15.74
N GLY A 90 -5.36 -8.08 -14.78
CA GLY A 90 -4.92 -8.01 -13.39
C GLY A 90 -3.42 -8.28 -13.26
N ALA A 91 -2.94 -9.35 -13.87
CA ALA A 91 -1.52 -9.72 -13.85
C ALA A 91 -0.64 -8.69 -14.57
N VAL A 92 -1.09 -8.13 -15.71
CA VAL A 92 -0.40 -7.02 -16.39
C VAL A 92 -0.34 -5.77 -15.52
N ALA A 93 -1.44 -5.42 -14.84
CA ALA A 93 -1.47 -4.28 -13.93
C ALA A 93 -0.52 -4.48 -12.73
N GLN A 94 -0.40 -5.71 -12.22
CA GLN A 94 0.57 -6.06 -11.18
C GLN A 94 2.01 -5.95 -11.69
N ALA A 95 2.31 -6.48 -12.88
CA ALA A 95 3.63 -6.38 -13.49
C ALA A 95 4.05 -4.92 -13.71
N ARG A 96 3.16 -4.08 -14.24
CA ARG A 96 3.41 -2.64 -14.40
C ARG A 96 3.63 -1.94 -13.06
N ARG A 97 2.93 -2.33 -12.00
CA ARG A 97 3.16 -1.83 -10.63
C ARG A 97 4.50 -2.24 -10.04
N VAL A 98 5.18 -3.24 -10.57
CA VAL A 98 6.55 -3.53 -10.15
C VAL A 98 7.55 -2.80 -11.03
N ILE A 99 7.37 -2.82 -12.36
CA ILE A 99 8.28 -2.15 -13.31
C ILE A 99 8.31 -0.64 -13.08
N ASN A 100 7.15 -0.01 -12.92
CA ASN A 100 7.04 1.44 -12.77
C ASN A 100 7.20 1.88 -11.30
N ALA A 101 7.89 1.11 -10.46
CA ALA A 101 8.04 1.41 -9.03
C ALA A 101 8.50 2.87 -8.86
N PRO A 102 7.98 3.61 -7.86
CA PRO A 102 8.44 4.96 -7.63
C PRO A 102 9.94 4.88 -7.39
N SER A 103 10.71 5.74 -8.04
CA SER A 103 12.09 5.92 -7.61
C SER A 103 12.07 6.29 -6.11
N SER A 104 13.11 5.95 -5.37
CA SER A 104 13.23 6.32 -3.94
C SER A 104 13.09 7.83 -3.70
N SER A 105 13.24 8.64 -4.76
CA SER A 105 13.03 10.10 -4.79
C SER A 105 11.57 10.54 -4.97
N GLN A 106 10.61 9.64 -5.19
CA GLN A 106 9.19 9.96 -5.38
C GLN A 106 8.35 9.60 -4.14
N GLN A 107 7.41 10.47 -3.80
CA GLN A 107 6.49 10.31 -2.68
C GLN A 107 5.04 10.29 -3.18
N LEU A 108 4.18 9.63 -2.40
CA LEU A 108 2.74 9.67 -2.64
C LEU A 108 2.27 11.12 -2.57
N ALA A 109 1.56 11.56 -3.59
CA ALA A 109 1.17 12.94 -3.76
C ALA A 109 -0.34 13.11 -4.04
N GLY A 110 -1.11 12.06 -3.82
CA GLY A 110 -2.57 12.05 -3.91
C GLY A 110 -3.09 10.87 -4.72
N ARG A 111 -4.39 10.93 -5.04
CA ARG A 111 -5.09 9.95 -5.88
C ARG A 111 -5.52 10.58 -7.20
N CYS A 112 -5.53 9.75 -8.25
CA CYS A 112 -6.02 10.10 -9.56
C CYS A 112 -7.53 10.21 -9.57
N GLU A 113 -8.06 11.31 -10.09
CA GLU A 113 -9.51 11.56 -10.21
C GLU A 113 -10.19 10.64 -11.22
N VAL A 114 -9.43 10.13 -12.20
CA VAL A 114 -9.99 9.32 -13.28
C VAL A 114 -10.11 7.85 -12.88
N CYS A 115 -9.07 7.28 -12.28
CA CYS A 115 -9.01 5.85 -12.01
C CYS A 115 -8.86 5.50 -10.52
N GLY A 116 -8.81 6.49 -9.63
CA GLY A 116 -8.63 6.29 -8.19
C GLY A 116 -7.23 5.83 -7.75
N GLY A 117 -6.32 5.61 -8.71
CA GLY A 117 -4.97 5.07 -8.47
C GLY A 117 -4.01 6.11 -7.89
N ASP A 118 -2.94 5.65 -7.26
CA ASP A 118 -1.98 6.50 -6.57
C ASP A 118 -1.14 7.34 -7.54
N ILE A 119 -0.94 8.61 -7.19
CA ILE A 119 -0.06 9.55 -7.89
C ILE A 119 1.22 9.69 -7.09
N TYR A 120 2.36 9.54 -7.77
CA TYR A 120 3.67 9.76 -7.18
C TYR A 120 4.37 10.92 -7.87
N ALA A 121 5.06 11.73 -7.08
CA ALA A 121 5.85 12.86 -7.56
C ALA A 121 7.03 13.11 -6.63
N ALA A 122 8.08 13.76 -7.16
CA ALA A 122 9.16 14.26 -6.31
C ALA A 122 8.60 15.27 -5.29
N PRO A 123 9.22 15.41 -4.10
CA PRO A 123 8.70 16.25 -3.01
C PRO A 123 8.38 17.69 -3.43
N THR A 124 9.18 18.27 -4.32
CA THR A 124 9.03 19.66 -4.79
C THR A 124 8.40 19.77 -6.17
N SER A 125 8.07 18.64 -6.82
CA SER A 125 7.46 18.65 -8.16
C SER A 125 5.96 18.94 -8.07
N ASP A 126 5.49 19.86 -8.91
CA ASP A 126 4.05 20.09 -9.12
C ASP A 126 3.45 19.19 -10.20
N ILE A 127 4.29 18.40 -10.87
CA ILE A 127 3.89 17.43 -11.89
C ILE A 127 4.19 16.02 -11.37
N GLY A 128 3.23 15.11 -11.55
CA GLY A 128 3.33 13.70 -11.19
C GLY A 128 2.62 12.82 -12.21
N ALA A 129 2.71 11.50 -12.03
CA ALA A 129 2.00 10.54 -12.88
C ALA A 129 1.21 9.55 -12.03
N CYS A 130 0.00 9.21 -12.48
CA CYS A 130 -0.76 8.12 -11.90
C CYS A 130 -0.14 6.78 -12.30
N ARG A 131 0.11 5.88 -11.34
CA ARG A 131 0.73 4.57 -11.64
C ARG A 131 -0.18 3.58 -12.36
N GLN A 132 -1.50 3.80 -12.31
CA GLN A 132 -2.47 2.85 -12.86
C GLN A 132 -2.88 3.19 -14.29
N CYS A 133 -3.14 4.46 -14.58
CA CYS A 133 -3.56 4.91 -15.92
C CYS A 133 -2.50 5.76 -16.63
N GLU A 134 -1.31 5.93 -16.03
CA GLU A 134 -0.15 6.65 -16.58
C GLU A 134 -0.40 8.12 -16.94
N ARG A 135 -1.57 8.65 -16.56
CA ARG A 135 -1.93 10.05 -16.78
C ARG A 135 -1.00 10.98 -16.01
N VAL A 136 -0.44 11.96 -16.71
CA VAL A 136 0.28 13.09 -16.11
C VAL A 136 -0.72 14.00 -15.40
N VAL A 137 -0.41 14.37 -14.16
CA VAL A 137 -1.22 15.22 -13.30
C VAL A 137 -0.40 16.43 -12.88
N THR A 138 -0.99 17.62 -13.01
CA THR A 138 -0.44 18.90 -12.54
C THR A 138 -1.12 19.33 -11.22
N GLY A 139 -0.59 20.33 -10.52
CA GLY A 139 -1.12 20.77 -9.24
C GLY A 139 -0.89 19.75 -8.12
N VAL A 140 0.15 18.93 -8.25
CA VAL A 140 0.46 17.87 -7.29
C VAL A 140 0.84 18.42 -5.92
N ALA A 141 1.43 19.63 -5.86
CA ALA A 141 1.71 20.28 -4.59
C ALA A 141 0.43 20.58 -3.79
N VAL A 142 -0.61 21.07 -4.48
CA VAL A 142 -1.93 21.36 -3.88
C VAL A 142 -2.59 20.07 -3.42
N ARG A 143 -2.58 19.01 -4.24
CA ARG A 143 -3.15 17.70 -3.89
C ARG A 143 -2.46 17.09 -2.67
N ARG A 144 -1.13 17.19 -2.60
CA ARG A 144 -0.36 16.74 -1.44
C ARG A 144 -0.74 17.52 -0.19
N GLY A 145 -0.86 18.85 -0.30
CA GLY A 145 -1.34 19.70 0.80
C GLY A 145 -2.71 19.25 1.30
N ALA A 146 -3.68 19.10 0.40
CA ALA A 146 -5.02 18.64 0.75
C ALA A 146 -5.03 17.24 1.38
N MET A 147 -4.19 16.31 0.89
CA MET A 147 -4.05 14.96 1.46
C MET A 147 -3.46 15.01 2.88
N LEU A 148 -2.47 15.86 3.11
CA LEU A 148 -1.86 16.05 4.43
C LEU A 148 -2.85 16.68 5.40
N THR A 149 -3.56 17.74 4.99
CA THR A 149 -4.62 18.36 5.80
C THR A 149 -5.72 17.35 6.14
N ALA A 150 -6.19 16.56 5.16
CA ALA A 150 -7.18 15.52 5.42
C ALA A 150 -6.67 14.40 6.36
N ALA A 151 -5.37 14.12 6.34
CA ALA A 151 -4.75 13.18 7.28
C ALA A 151 -4.63 13.76 8.70
N GLU A 152 -4.36 15.05 8.82
CA GLU A 152 -4.30 15.79 10.10
C GLU A 152 -5.68 15.85 10.78
N ASP A 153 -6.75 16.01 10.00
CA ASP A 153 -8.13 16.01 10.48
C ASP A 153 -8.68 14.64 10.84
N LYS A 154 -7.91 13.57 10.57
CA LYS A 154 -8.37 12.23 10.84
C LYS A 154 -8.57 12.01 12.35
N LEU A 155 -9.74 11.50 12.67
CA LEU A 155 -10.09 11.08 14.02
C LEU A 155 -9.58 9.65 14.26
N VAL A 156 -8.84 9.48 15.36
CA VAL A 156 -8.27 8.20 15.77
C VAL A 156 -8.63 7.89 17.21
N THR A 157 -8.84 6.61 17.50
CA THR A 157 -8.95 6.13 18.87
C THR A 157 -7.59 6.20 19.56
N LYS A 158 -7.58 6.20 20.90
CA LYS A 158 -6.35 6.07 21.70
C LYS A 158 -5.49 4.89 21.27
N ARG A 159 -6.11 3.72 21.02
CA ARG A 159 -5.40 2.49 20.63
C ARG A 159 -4.66 2.70 19.30
N GLN A 160 -5.32 3.31 18.32
CA GLN A 160 -4.70 3.63 17.03
C GLN A 160 -3.58 4.65 17.19
N ALA A 161 -3.80 5.72 17.96
CA ALA A 161 -2.77 6.72 18.24
C ALA A 161 -1.50 6.10 18.82
N LEU A 162 -1.63 5.28 19.87
CA LEU A 162 -0.49 4.62 20.51
C LEU A 162 0.23 3.61 19.60
N ALA A 163 -0.45 3.03 18.61
CA ALA A 163 0.15 2.14 17.63
C ALA A 163 0.88 2.90 16.50
N ILE A 164 0.39 4.08 16.11
CA ILE A 164 0.91 4.88 14.99
C ILE A 164 2.11 5.73 15.42
N LEU A 165 2.08 6.29 16.63
CA LEU A 165 3.10 7.25 17.08
C LEU A 165 4.55 6.70 17.07
N PRO A 166 4.84 5.47 17.55
CA PRO A 166 6.19 4.94 17.52
C PRO A 166 6.71 4.68 16.10
N SER A 167 5.85 4.21 15.20
CA SER A 167 6.24 3.83 13.84
C SER A 167 6.46 5.03 12.92
N MET A 168 5.64 6.07 13.06
CA MET A 168 5.75 7.27 12.21
C MET A 168 6.69 8.33 12.77
N TYR A 169 6.79 8.46 14.09
CA TYR A 169 7.50 9.58 14.73
C TYR A 169 8.63 9.13 15.67
N GLY A 170 8.82 7.83 15.87
CA GLY A 170 9.86 7.31 16.76
C GLY A 170 9.67 7.68 18.23
N VAL A 171 8.48 8.15 18.62
CA VAL A 171 8.16 8.56 19.98
C VAL A 171 7.25 7.53 20.64
N GLU A 172 7.77 6.89 21.69
CA GLU A 172 6.97 6.05 22.57
C GLU A 172 6.19 6.91 23.57
N VAL A 173 4.87 6.91 23.41
CA VAL A 173 3.94 7.51 24.37
C VAL A 173 3.33 6.39 25.19
N SER A 174 3.49 6.44 26.51
CA SER A 174 2.85 5.46 27.38
C SER A 174 1.36 5.77 27.57
N ASP A 175 0.56 4.74 27.86
CA ASP A 175 -0.88 4.87 28.14
C ASP A 175 -1.16 5.90 29.25
N THR A 176 -0.37 5.86 30.31
CA THR A 176 -0.43 6.81 31.43
C THR A 176 -0.14 8.24 31.00
N ARG A 177 0.81 8.45 30.08
CA ARG A 177 1.14 9.78 29.56
C ARG A 177 0.00 10.32 28.71
N PHE A 178 -0.56 9.49 27.84
CA PHE A 178 -1.72 9.84 27.02
C PHE A 178 -2.91 10.26 27.91
N ARG A 179 -3.23 9.47 28.95
CA ARG A 179 -4.29 9.81 29.92
C ARG A 179 -4.04 11.16 30.60
N LYS A 180 -2.78 11.46 30.96
CA LYS A 180 -2.43 12.76 31.55
C LYS A 180 -2.59 13.93 30.57
N TRP A 181 -2.39 13.73 29.27
CA TRP A 181 -2.65 14.78 28.29
C TRP A 181 -4.14 15.08 28.22
N VAL A 182 -4.98 14.05 28.16
CA VAL A 182 -6.44 14.20 28.15
C VAL A 182 -6.95 14.82 29.45
N SER A 183 -6.56 14.28 30.60
CA SER A 183 -7.06 14.75 31.91
C SER A 183 -6.64 16.18 32.25
N ARG A 184 -5.55 16.68 31.64
CA ARG A 184 -5.06 18.05 31.81
C ARG A 184 -5.57 19.00 30.72
N GLY A 185 -6.49 18.55 29.86
CA GLY A 185 -7.01 19.34 28.75
C GLY A 185 -5.97 19.68 27.68
N ARG A 186 -4.81 19.00 27.67
CA ARG A 186 -3.76 19.20 26.65
C ARG A 186 -4.10 18.49 25.34
N LEU A 187 -4.91 17.44 25.41
CA LEU A 187 -5.44 16.71 24.26
C LEU A 187 -6.96 16.68 24.37
N ALA A 188 -7.66 17.25 23.39
CA ALA A 188 -9.11 17.34 23.40
C ALA A 188 -9.75 16.09 22.76
N VAL A 189 -10.86 15.64 23.36
CA VAL A 189 -11.74 14.67 22.71
C VAL A 189 -12.46 15.40 21.58
N SER A 190 -12.26 14.94 20.35
CA SER A 190 -12.77 15.56 19.13
C SER A 190 -14.01 14.86 18.57
N GLY A 191 -14.43 13.76 19.19
CA GLY A 191 -15.63 13.02 18.82
C GLY A 191 -15.75 11.74 19.63
N CYS A 192 -16.81 10.99 19.36
CA CYS A 192 -17.02 9.66 19.93
C CYS A 192 -17.46 8.74 18.80
N ASP A 193 -16.84 7.56 18.72
CA ASP A 193 -17.35 6.50 17.86
C ASP A 193 -18.63 5.96 18.49
N VAL A 194 -19.77 6.16 17.81
CA VAL A 194 -21.09 5.80 18.34
C VAL A 194 -21.26 4.28 18.45
N ALA A 195 -20.57 3.50 17.61
CA ALA A 195 -20.66 2.04 17.61
C ALA A 195 -19.95 1.44 18.83
N ASP A 196 -18.73 1.89 19.10
CA ASP A 196 -17.88 1.32 20.16
C ASP A 196 -17.86 2.16 21.45
N ARG A 197 -18.51 3.34 21.45
CA ARG A 197 -18.49 4.35 22.52
C ARG A 197 -17.07 4.72 22.95
N VAL A 198 -16.18 4.94 21.98
CA VAL A 198 -14.77 5.27 22.20
C VAL A 198 -14.48 6.70 21.83
N ASP A 199 -13.78 7.42 22.72
CA ASP A 199 -13.29 8.77 22.45
C ASP A 199 -12.34 8.80 21.25
N LEU A 200 -12.59 9.76 20.38
CA LEU A 200 -11.79 10.03 19.20
C LEU A 200 -10.97 11.30 19.38
N PHE A 201 -9.75 11.27 18.89
CA PHE A 201 -8.77 12.35 19.00
C PHE A 201 -8.31 12.73 17.59
N ARG A 202 -8.14 14.02 17.33
CA ARG A 202 -7.54 14.48 16.07
C ARG A 202 -6.06 14.11 16.03
N VAL A 203 -5.61 13.68 14.86
CA VAL A 203 -4.19 13.40 14.62
C VAL A 203 -3.37 14.68 14.79
N ALA A 204 -3.83 15.83 14.29
CA ALA A 204 -3.15 17.12 14.43
C ALA A 204 -2.76 17.44 15.89
N ASP A 205 -3.72 17.39 16.82
CA ASP A 205 -3.51 17.70 18.23
C ASP A 205 -2.47 16.76 18.89
N LEU A 206 -2.45 15.48 18.46
CA LEU A 206 -1.46 14.52 18.91
C LEU A 206 -0.05 14.88 18.42
N LEU A 207 0.07 15.31 17.15
CA LEU A 207 1.35 15.71 16.56
C LEU A 207 1.91 16.95 17.24
N ASP A 208 1.08 17.94 17.51
CA ASP A 208 1.49 19.16 18.21
C ASP A 208 2.05 18.87 19.61
N LEU A 209 1.41 17.96 20.35
CA LEU A 209 1.89 17.56 21.67
C LEU A 209 3.24 16.83 21.60
N VAL A 210 3.41 15.94 20.64
CA VAL A 210 4.65 15.18 20.45
C VAL A 210 5.78 16.11 20.02
N HIS A 211 5.57 16.95 19.01
CA HIS A 211 6.55 17.93 18.55
C HIS A 211 6.93 18.93 19.67
N GLY A 212 5.94 19.43 20.41
CA GLY A 212 6.17 20.32 21.54
C GLY A 212 6.96 19.69 22.69
N GLU A 213 6.87 18.37 22.88
CA GLU A 213 7.66 17.64 23.88
C GLU A 213 9.08 17.34 23.40
N VAL A 214 9.26 16.95 22.14
CA VAL A 214 10.59 16.75 21.54
C VAL A 214 11.40 18.05 21.59
N ARG A 215 10.80 19.19 21.22
CA ARG A 215 11.45 20.51 21.28
C ARG A 215 11.86 20.89 22.71
N ARG A 216 10.98 20.68 23.70
CA ARG A 216 11.29 20.96 25.12
C ARG A 216 12.37 20.04 25.69
N SER A 217 12.39 18.76 25.28
CA SER A 217 13.41 17.81 25.69
C SER A 217 14.79 18.18 25.12
N ALA A 218 14.83 18.60 23.84
CA ALA A 218 16.04 19.10 23.21
C ALA A 218 16.59 20.36 23.90
N MET A 219 15.73 21.34 24.22
CA MET A 219 16.13 22.55 24.96
C MET A 219 16.68 22.24 26.36
N ARG A 220 16.06 21.32 27.10
CA ARG A 220 16.56 20.90 28.44
C ARG A 220 17.93 20.22 28.39
N LYS A 221 18.24 19.47 27.33
CA LYS A 221 19.56 18.84 27.15
C LYS A 221 20.62 19.87 26.78
N GLY A 222 20.29 20.88 25.97
CA GLY A 222 21.21 21.97 25.63
C GLY A 222 21.56 22.86 26.83
N ALA A 223 20.59 23.13 27.72
CA ALA A 223 20.80 23.93 28.93
C ALA A 223 21.56 23.21 30.05
N SER A 224 21.81 21.90 29.93
CA SER A 224 22.55 21.09 30.91
C SER A 224 24.05 21.00 30.62
N HIS A 225 24.51 21.56 29.51
CA HIS A 225 25.90 21.51 29.04
C HIS A 225 26.53 22.90 28.83
N ALA A 226 25.86 23.95 29.31
CA ALA A 226 26.37 25.32 29.40
C ALA A 226 26.51 25.69 30.88
#